data_AF-A0A346SE21-F1
#
_entry.id   AF-A0A346SE21-F1
#
_cell.length_a   1.000
_cell.length_b   1.000
_cell.length_c   1.000
_cell.angle_alpha   90.00
_cell.angle_beta   90.00
_cell.angle_gamma   90.00
#
_symmetry.space_group_name_H-M   'P 1'
#
loop_
_entity.id
_entity.type
_entity.pdbx_description
1 polymer ?
#
loop_
_entity_poly.entity_id
_entity_poly.type
_entity_poly.pdbx_seq_one_letter_code
_entity_poly.pdbx_strand_id
1 'polypeptide(L)'
;MTLSAISRYLDTSLPEVYSKIDFIHEQCQAFAAEREKRLPEVFEGNSPHFATDTHILQVNWPDKGIRKLVEVRQMCTVHNDSKYVIASTTDVDPDIHPLAVEKAMDIVGDKDKPRSMREKARIWFASEYIEFICKRHEATNPKSSRWHRNKKPRELDDDIRLLEKAARVRQDAAEFAHIMLLKKKIGKKYRLLNFSVDRDTGVSSAFLAVFKMKCRRAWCGLQTSP
;
A
#
# COMPACT_ATOMS: atom_id res chain seq x y z
N MET A 1 19.46 -9.39 -18.45
CA MET A 1 19.08 -10.47 -19.40
C MET A 1 17.57 -10.39 -19.63
N THR A 2 17.09 -10.39 -20.87
CA THR A 2 15.65 -10.31 -21.16
C THR A 2 15.00 -11.69 -21.07
N LEU A 3 13.68 -11.77 -20.82
CA LEU A 3 12.96 -13.06 -20.77
C LEU A 3 13.07 -13.82 -22.10
N SER A 4 13.08 -13.13 -23.23
CA SER A 4 13.32 -13.73 -24.55
C SER A 4 14.72 -14.31 -24.70
N ALA A 5 15.74 -13.71 -24.06
CA ALA A 5 17.08 -14.27 -24.06
C ALA A 5 17.17 -15.54 -23.20
N ILE A 6 16.44 -15.60 -22.07
CA ILE A 6 16.33 -16.80 -21.23
C ILE A 6 15.66 -17.94 -22.00
N SER A 7 14.51 -17.67 -22.62
CA SER A 7 13.78 -18.63 -23.46
C SER A 7 14.67 -19.22 -24.56
N ARG A 8 15.43 -18.36 -25.27
CA ARG A 8 16.38 -18.81 -26.30
C ARG A 8 17.53 -19.64 -25.74
N TYR A 9 18.10 -19.22 -24.61
CA TYR A 9 19.25 -19.91 -24.01
C TYR A 9 18.88 -21.28 -23.45
N LEU A 10 17.69 -21.39 -22.85
CA LEU A 10 17.19 -22.62 -22.24
C LEU A 10 16.47 -23.54 -23.23
N ASP A 11 16.31 -23.12 -24.50
CA ASP A 11 15.50 -23.80 -25.51
C ASP A 11 14.08 -24.15 -25.01
N THR A 12 13.43 -23.16 -24.39
CA THR A 12 12.08 -23.28 -23.81
C THR A 12 11.16 -22.20 -24.34
N SER A 13 9.85 -22.46 -24.32
CA SER A 13 8.86 -21.46 -24.70
C SER A 13 8.72 -20.36 -23.64
N LEU A 14 8.30 -19.15 -24.05
CA LEU A 14 8.03 -18.06 -23.11
C LEU A 14 7.00 -18.43 -22.02
N PRO A 15 5.87 -19.11 -22.33
CA PRO A 15 4.93 -19.57 -21.31
C PRO A 15 5.57 -20.48 -20.26
N GLU A 16 6.47 -21.39 -20.64
CA GLU A 16 7.18 -22.25 -19.69
C GLU A 16 8.12 -21.45 -18.79
N VAL A 17 8.83 -20.46 -19.35
CA VAL A 17 9.67 -19.54 -18.57
C VAL A 17 8.83 -18.80 -17.53
N TYR A 18 7.69 -18.23 -17.92
CA TYR A 18 6.78 -17.56 -16.97
C TYR A 18 6.26 -18.52 -15.90
N SER A 19 5.80 -19.72 -16.28
CA SER A 19 5.33 -20.73 -15.32
C SER A 19 6.40 -21.12 -14.31
N LYS A 20 7.68 -21.21 -14.73
CA LYS A 20 8.79 -21.48 -13.82
C LYS A 20 9.11 -20.30 -12.91
N ILE A 21 9.03 -19.07 -13.42
CA ILE A 21 9.18 -17.87 -12.60
C ILE A 21 8.09 -17.84 -11.52
N ASP A 22 6.83 -18.10 -11.89
CA ASP A 22 5.71 -18.12 -10.95
C ASP A 22 5.90 -19.21 -9.89
N PHE A 23 6.28 -20.42 -10.30
CA PHE A 23 6.61 -21.50 -9.36
C PHE A 23 7.74 -21.11 -8.39
N ILE A 24 8.85 -20.56 -8.89
CA ILE A 24 9.98 -20.13 -8.03
C ILE A 24 9.54 -19.01 -7.09
N HIS A 25 8.73 -18.07 -7.58
CA HIS A 25 8.17 -17.00 -6.77
C HIS A 25 7.33 -17.56 -5.61
N GLU A 26 6.43 -18.51 -5.88
CA GLU A 26 5.65 -19.20 -4.85
C GLU A 26 6.55 -19.92 -3.83
N GLN A 27 7.59 -20.62 -4.28
CA GLN A 27 8.53 -21.29 -3.37
C GLN A 27 9.31 -20.29 -2.50
N CYS A 28 9.76 -19.17 -3.07
CA CYS A 28 10.41 -18.10 -2.31
C CYS A 28 9.47 -17.49 -1.26
N GLN A 29 8.20 -17.27 -1.61
CA GLN A 29 7.19 -16.79 -0.67
C GLN A 29 6.93 -17.79 0.46
N ALA A 30 6.79 -19.09 0.14
CA ALA A 30 6.60 -20.14 1.14
C ALA A 30 7.80 -20.24 2.09
N PHE A 31 9.02 -20.20 1.55
CA PHE A 31 10.25 -20.19 2.34
C PHE A 31 10.34 -18.97 3.26
N ALA A 32 10.04 -17.78 2.75
CA ALA A 32 10.01 -16.55 3.55
C ALA A 32 8.95 -16.63 4.66
N ALA A 33 7.73 -17.05 4.32
CA ALA A 33 6.62 -17.17 5.26
C ALA A 33 6.94 -18.14 6.41
N GLU A 34 7.57 -19.28 6.13
CA GLU A 34 7.97 -20.26 7.15
C GLU A 34 8.97 -19.67 8.14
N ARG A 35 9.94 -18.89 7.66
CA ARG A 35 10.93 -18.21 8.51
C ARG A 35 10.31 -17.07 9.30
N GLU A 36 9.43 -16.31 8.68
CA GLU A 36 8.76 -15.17 9.29
C GLU A 36 7.86 -15.58 10.47
N LYS A 37 7.34 -16.82 10.50
CA LYS A 37 6.62 -17.37 11.66
C LYS A 37 7.43 -17.30 12.96
N ARG A 38 8.77 -17.34 12.85
CA ARG A 38 9.70 -17.32 13.98
C ARG A 38 10.15 -15.91 14.39
N LEU A 39 9.72 -14.86 13.69
CA LEU A 39 10.05 -13.48 14.06
C LEU A 39 9.78 -13.15 15.54
N PRO A 40 8.67 -13.59 16.16
CA PRO A 40 8.45 -13.35 17.58
C PRO A 40 9.53 -13.94 18.49
N GLU A 41 10.12 -15.08 18.13
CA GLU A 41 11.21 -15.72 18.87
C GLU A 41 12.52 -14.95 18.73
N VAL A 42 12.80 -14.42 17.54
CA VAL A 42 14.00 -13.61 17.26
C VAL A 42 14.03 -12.36 18.14
N PHE A 43 12.87 -11.75 18.38
CA PHE A 43 12.75 -10.55 19.20
C PHE A 43 12.56 -10.84 20.69
N GLU A 44 12.56 -12.11 21.10
CA GLU A 44 12.27 -12.51 22.48
C GLU A 44 13.28 -11.90 23.47
N GLY A 45 12.77 -11.19 24.49
CA GLY A 45 13.58 -10.51 25.50
C GLY A 45 14.37 -9.27 25.01
N ASN A 46 14.40 -9.01 23.71
CA ASN A 46 15.18 -7.93 23.10
C ASN A 46 14.41 -6.61 23.00
N SER A 47 15.12 -5.55 22.60
CA SER A 47 14.56 -4.22 22.37
C SER A 47 14.73 -3.74 20.92
N PRO A 48 14.14 -4.44 19.94
CA PRO A 48 14.40 -4.18 18.53
C PRO A 48 14.00 -2.77 18.10
N HIS A 49 14.73 -2.27 17.11
CA HIS A 49 14.50 -0.97 16.50
C HIS A 49 14.04 -1.12 15.06
N PHE A 50 12.96 -0.44 14.71
CA PHE A 50 12.37 -0.45 13.37
C PHE A 50 12.28 0.97 12.83
N ALA A 51 12.48 1.12 11.52
CA ALA A 51 12.17 2.34 10.80
C ALA A 51 11.01 2.08 9.84
N THR A 52 10.01 2.96 9.88
CA THR A 52 8.86 2.94 8.97
C THR A 52 8.87 4.18 8.11
N ASP A 53 8.82 3.98 6.81
CA ASP A 53 8.88 5.02 5.80
C ASP A 53 7.70 4.86 4.81
N THR A 54 7.26 5.98 4.25
CA THR A 54 6.21 6.06 3.25
C THR A 54 6.74 6.69 1.98
N HIS A 55 6.64 5.95 0.87
CA HIS A 55 7.08 6.40 -0.44
C HIS A 55 5.94 6.39 -1.45
N ILE A 56 6.07 7.22 -2.49
CA ILE A 56 5.23 7.15 -3.69
C ILE A 56 6.08 6.50 -4.79
N LEU A 57 5.66 5.32 -5.24
CA LEU A 57 6.25 4.63 -6.36
C LEU A 57 5.55 5.05 -7.65
N GLN A 58 6.33 5.33 -8.69
CA GLN A 58 5.79 5.49 -10.05
C GLN A 58 5.88 4.16 -10.78
N VAL A 59 4.72 3.53 -10.97
CA VAL A 59 4.63 2.19 -11.56
C VAL A 59 4.14 2.29 -12.99
N ASN A 60 4.80 1.58 -13.91
CA ASN A 60 4.26 1.39 -15.26
C ASN A 60 2.97 0.58 -15.18
N TRP A 61 1.84 1.25 -15.37
CA TRP A 61 0.54 0.60 -15.32
C TRP A 61 0.17 0.10 -16.72
N PRO A 62 -0.01 -1.22 -16.92
CA PRO A 62 -0.22 -1.78 -18.24
C PRO A 62 -1.61 -1.42 -18.77
N ASP A 63 -1.67 -0.45 -19.69
CA ASP A 63 -2.84 -0.12 -20.52
C ASP A 63 -2.50 -0.40 -22.00
N LYS A 64 -3.50 -0.80 -22.79
CA LYS A 64 -3.42 -1.39 -24.15
C LYS A 64 -2.51 -0.62 -25.12
N GLY A 65 -1.21 -0.85 -25.03
CA GLY A 65 -0.18 -0.24 -25.88
C GLY A 65 0.35 1.13 -25.43
N ILE A 66 -0.12 1.67 -24.29
CA ILE A 66 0.34 2.97 -23.77
C ILE A 66 1.02 2.73 -22.42
N ARG A 67 2.30 3.09 -22.31
CA ARG A 67 3.02 3.11 -21.04
C ARG A 67 2.67 4.40 -20.30
N LYS A 68 1.87 4.29 -19.24
CA LYS A 68 1.58 5.38 -18.32
C LYS A 68 2.09 5.06 -16.94
N LEU A 69 2.53 6.09 -16.23
CA LEU A 69 2.95 5.98 -14.84
C LEU A 69 1.75 6.29 -13.96
N VAL A 70 1.50 5.40 -13.01
CA VAL A 70 0.51 5.58 -11.94
C VAL A 70 1.27 5.67 -10.63
N GLU A 71 0.84 6.58 -9.77
CA GLU A 71 1.38 6.73 -8.43
C GLU A 71 0.79 5.67 -7.50
N VAL A 72 1.65 4.91 -6.83
CA VAL A 72 1.27 3.89 -5.85
C VAL A 72 1.95 4.24 -4.54
N ARG A 73 1.16 4.47 -3.48
CA ARG A 73 1.74 4.74 -2.17
C ARG A 73 2.18 3.42 -1.55
N GLN A 74 3.43 3.35 -1.14
CA GLN A 74 4.03 2.22 -0.47
C GLN A 74 4.41 2.62 0.96
N MET A 75 4.14 1.73 1.91
CA MET A 75 4.70 1.81 3.26
C MET A 75 5.64 0.64 3.47
N CYS A 76 6.83 0.94 4.00
CA CYS A 76 7.87 -0.03 4.25
C CYS A 76 8.35 0.08 5.70
N THR A 77 8.44 -1.04 6.40
CA THR A 77 9.06 -1.11 7.72
C THR A 77 10.22 -2.08 7.71
N VAL A 78 11.36 -1.62 8.19
CA VAL A 78 12.62 -2.35 8.20
C VAL A 78 13.11 -2.49 9.64
N HIS A 79 13.67 -3.65 9.97
CA HIS A 79 14.42 -3.86 11.20
C HIS A 79 15.82 -3.26 11.06
N ASN A 80 16.16 -2.30 11.92
CA ASN A 80 17.32 -1.45 11.71
C ASN A 80 18.65 -2.20 11.85
N ASP A 81 18.74 -3.21 12.69
CA ASP A 81 20.02 -3.91 12.91
C ASP A 81 20.31 -4.90 11.77
N SER A 82 19.31 -5.68 11.34
CA SER A 82 19.49 -6.70 10.30
C SER A 82 19.19 -6.23 8.88
N LYS A 83 18.64 -5.03 8.73
CA LYS A 83 18.12 -4.48 7.45
C LYS A 83 17.03 -5.33 6.81
N TYR A 84 16.43 -6.23 7.59
CA TYR A 84 15.37 -7.10 7.11
C TYR A 84 14.06 -6.30 7.00
N VAL A 85 13.40 -6.37 5.84
CA VAL A 85 12.10 -5.74 5.60
C VAL A 85 11.03 -6.60 6.29
N ILE A 86 10.39 -6.04 7.32
CA ILE A 86 9.34 -6.73 8.08
C ILE A 86 8.02 -6.71 7.33
N ALA A 87 7.70 -5.58 6.70
CA ALA A 87 6.53 -5.45 5.85
C ALA A 87 6.74 -4.36 4.80
N SER A 88 6.23 -4.63 3.60
CA SER A 88 6.12 -3.67 2.51
C SER A 88 4.72 -3.81 1.93
N THR A 89 3.89 -2.78 2.08
CA THR A 89 2.48 -2.80 1.63
C THR A 89 2.19 -1.61 0.75
N THR A 90 1.26 -1.76 -0.19
CA THR A 90 0.80 -0.68 -1.06
C THR A 90 -0.63 -0.28 -0.71
N ASP A 91 -1.06 0.89 -1.18
CA ASP A 91 -2.45 1.37 -1.10
C ASP A 91 -3.32 0.83 -2.25
N VAL A 92 -2.93 -0.28 -2.88
CA VAL A 92 -3.61 -0.87 -4.04
C VAL A 92 -4.01 -2.29 -3.72
N ASP A 93 -5.26 -2.62 -3.98
CA ASP A 93 -5.81 -3.96 -3.84
C ASP A 93 -6.05 -4.55 -5.24
N PRO A 94 -5.15 -5.42 -5.74
CA PRO A 94 -5.23 -5.98 -7.09
C PRO A 94 -6.36 -7.01 -7.25
N ASP A 95 -6.84 -7.59 -6.15
CA ASP A 95 -7.88 -8.62 -6.18
C ASP A 95 -9.28 -8.01 -6.27
N ILE A 96 -9.39 -6.68 -6.16
CA ILE A 96 -10.66 -5.96 -6.17
C ILE A 96 -10.80 -5.11 -7.43
N HIS A 97 -11.85 -5.41 -8.20
CA HIS A 97 -12.27 -4.57 -9.32
C HIS A 97 -13.24 -3.47 -8.84
N PRO A 98 -12.85 -2.18 -8.87
CA PRO A 98 -13.61 -1.12 -8.19
C PRO A 98 -15.00 -0.89 -8.78
N LEU A 99 -15.18 -0.99 -10.11
CA LEU A 99 -16.50 -0.85 -10.74
C LEU A 99 -17.46 -1.99 -10.36
N ALA A 100 -16.94 -3.18 -10.10
CA ALA A 100 -17.76 -4.33 -9.73
C ALA A 100 -18.25 -4.17 -8.29
N VAL A 101 -17.37 -3.72 -7.39
CA VAL A 101 -17.73 -3.43 -6.00
C VAL A 101 -18.71 -2.28 -5.89
N GLU A 102 -18.49 -1.19 -6.64
CA GLU A 102 -19.40 -0.05 -6.63
C GLU A 102 -20.82 -0.45 -7.06
N LYS A 103 -20.94 -1.23 -8.14
CA LYS A 103 -22.24 -1.76 -8.58
C LYS A 103 -22.90 -2.64 -7.51
N ALA A 104 -22.12 -3.48 -6.83
CA ALA A 104 -22.64 -4.31 -5.74
C ALA A 104 -23.15 -3.47 -4.57
N MET A 105 -22.46 -2.39 -4.23
CA MET A 105 -22.84 -1.47 -3.16
C MET A 105 -24.08 -0.64 -3.47
N ASP A 106 -24.24 -0.22 -4.72
CA ASP A 106 -25.45 0.48 -5.18
C ASP A 106 -26.70 -0.38 -5.00
N ILE A 107 -26.60 -1.70 -5.28
CA ILE A 107 -27.72 -2.65 -5.13
C ILE A 107 -28.19 -2.76 -3.68
N VAL A 108 -27.26 -2.73 -2.72
CA VAL A 108 -27.58 -2.89 -1.29
C VAL A 108 -27.70 -1.57 -0.53
N GLY A 109 -27.59 -0.43 -1.23
CA GLY A 109 -27.64 0.92 -0.61
C GLY A 109 -26.47 1.21 0.34
N ASP A 110 -25.35 0.48 0.23
CA ASP A 110 -24.20 0.67 1.13
C ASP A 110 -23.47 1.99 0.83
N LYS A 111 -23.54 2.47 -0.42
CA LYS A 111 -22.95 3.75 -0.84
C LYS A 111 -23.58 4.96 -0.13
N ASP A 112 -24.87 4.89 0.15
CA ASP A 112 -25.64 5.97 0.79
C ASP A 112 -25.36 6.10 2.29
N LYS A 113 -24.74 5.07 2.89
CA LYS A 113 -24.36 5.12 4.29
C LYS A 113 -23.19 6.08 4.51
N PRO A 114 -23.11 6.72 5.70
CA PRO A 114 -21.90 7.41 6.13
C PRO A 114 -20.69 6.49 5.98
N ARG A 115 -19.55 7.06 5.57
CA ARG A 115 -18.36 6.27 5.22
C ARG A 115 -17.95 5.26 6.30
N SER A 116 -18.07 5.60 7.58
CA SER A 116 -17.74 4.72 8.72
C SER A 116 -18.69 3.54 8.91
N MET A 117 -19.88 3.57 8.31
CA MET A 117 -20.92 2.54 8.40
C MET A 117 -21.01 1.67 7.13
N ARG A 118 -20.17 1.94 6.13
CA ARG A 118 -20.09 1.16 4.89
C ARG A 118 -19.38 -0.16 5.14
N GLU A 119 -19.83 -1.23 4.51
CA GLU A 119 -19.16 -2.52 4.57
C GLU A 119 -17.80 -2.47 3.85
N LYS A 120 -17.74 -1.78 2.70
CA LYS A 120 -16.51 -1.61 1.91
C LYS A 120 -15.84 -0.26 2.14
N ALA A 121 -15.93 0.27 3.36
CA ALA A 121 -15.38 1.58 3.73
C ALA A 121 -13.88 1.75 3.45
N ARG A 122 -13.10 0.66 3.36
CA ARG A 122 -11.64 0.69 3.20
C ARG A 122 -11.17 1.08 1.80
N ILE A 123 -12.00 0.87 0.77
CA ILE A 123 -11.64 1.16 -0.62
C ILE A 123 -12.26 2.47 -1.06
N TRP A 124 -11.62 3.11 -2.05
CA TRP A 124 -12.27 4.13 -2.84
C TRP A 124 -13.17 3.51 -3.91
N PHE A 125 -14.37 4.04 -4.08
CA PHE A 125 -15.21 3.68 -5.24
C PHE A 125 -14.74 4.44 -6.47
N ALA A 126 -15.07 3.94 -7.66
CA ALA A 126 -14.57 4.57 -8.88
C ALA A 126 -15.07 6.01 -9.00
N SER A 127 -16.37 6.24 -8.76
CA SER A 127 -16.93 7.60 -8.80
C SER A 127 -16.34 8.54 -7.74
N GLU A 128 -16.25 8.08 -6.48
CA GLU A 128 -15.72 8.85 -5.35
C GLU A 128 -14.24 9.19 -5.55
N TYR A 129 -13.47 8.26 -6.09
CA TYR A 129 -12.05 8.47 -6.39
C TYR A 129 -11.85 9.46 -7.54
N ILE A 130 -12.64 9.35 -8.61
CA ILE A 130 -12.62 10.30 -9.72
C ILE A 130 -12.94 11.71 -9.20
N GLU A 131 -13.97 11.85 -8.36
CA GLU A 131 -14.32 13.14 -7.75
C GLU A 131 -13.17 13.70 -6.90
N PHE A 132 -12.53 12.85 -6.09
CA PHE A 132 -11.36 13.24 -5.30
C PHE A 132 -10.21 13.76 -6.18
N ILE A 133 -9.90 13.08 -7.28
CA ILE A 133 -8.86 13.50 -8.23
C ILE A 133 -9.22 14.84 -8.87
N CYS A 134 -10.46 14.99 -9.35
CA CYS A 134 -10.93 16.24 -9.95
C CYS A 134 -10.77 17.42 -8.97
N LYS A 135 -11.22 17.24 -7.71
CA LYS A 135 -11.07 18.27 -6.66
C LYS A 135 -9.62 18.60 -6.34
N ARG A 136 -8.74 17.58 -6.28
CA ARG A 136 -7.30 17.79 -6.05
C ARG A 136 -6.66 18.61 -7.17
N HIS A 137 -7.00 18.32 -8.43
CA HIS A 137 -6.53 19.09 -9.58
C HIS A 137 -7.06 20.52 -9.57
N GLU A 138 -8.34 20.72 -9.28
CA GLU A 138 -8.94 22.07 -9.17
C GLU A 138 -8.27 22.91 -8.08
N ALA A 139 -7.95 22.32 -6.93
CA ALA A 139 -7.25 23.00 -5.84
C ALA A 139 -5.81 23.39 -6.24
N THR A 140 -5.14 22.57 -7.04
CA THR A 140 -3.76 22.80 -7.48
C THR A 140 -3.68 23.82 -8.62
N ASN A 141 -4.70 23.87 -9.49
CA ASN A 141 -4.76 24.83 -10.61
C ASN A 141 -6.13 25.51 -10.74
N PRO A 142 -6.41 26.56 -9.94
CA PRO A 142 -7.72 27.22 -9.93
C PRO A 142 -8.10 27.93 -11.24
N LYS A 143 -7.09 28.37 -12.01
CA LYS A 143 -7.27 29.19 -13.23
C LYS A 143 -7.75 28.37 -14.45
N SER A 144 -7.70 27.04 -14.39
CA SER A 144 -8.12 26.13 -15.47
C SER A 144 -9.45 25.41 -15.17
N SER A 145 -10.19 25.81 -14.13
CA SER A 145 -11.47 25.18 -13.72
C SER A 145 -12.54 25.10 -14.83
N ARG A 146 -12.51 25.99 -15.83
CA ARG A 146 -13.39 25.91 -17.00
C ARG A 146 -12.90 24.90 -18.05
N TRP A 147 -11.58 24.67 -18.13
CA TRP A 147 -10.94 23.72 -19.04
C TRP A 147 -11.06 22.27 -18.53
N HIS A 148 -11.05 22.05 -17.21
CA HIS A 148 -11.17 20.71 -16.61
C HIS A 148 -12.57 20.11 -16.69
N ARG A 149 -13.64 20.91 -16.66
CA ARG A 149 -15.03 20.43 -16.70
C ARG A 149 -15.41 19.70 -18.00
N ASN A 150 -14.72 19.98 -19.10
CA ASN A 150 -15.01 19.39 -20.41
C ASN A 150 -14.13 18.17 -20.74
N LYS A 151 -13.12 17.88 -19.92
CA LYS A 151 -12.24 16.72 -20.13
C LYS A 151 -12.80 15.48 -19.47
N LYS A 152 -12.60 14.33 -20.13
CA LYS A 152 -12.88 13.04 -19.51
C LYS A 152 -11.94 12.85 -18.31
N PRO A 153 -12.39 12.22 -17.21
CA PRO A 153 -11.54 11.97 -16.04
C PRO A 153 -10.16 11.38 -16.39
N ARG A 154 -10.11 10.44 -17.34
CA ARG A 154 -8.88 9.78 -17.82
C ARG A 154 -7.84 10.73 -18.45
N GLU A 155 -8.24 11.94 -18.83
CA GLU A 155 -7.37 12.97 -19.40
C GLU A 155 -6.90 13.99 -18.35
N LEU A 156 -7.43 13.89 -17.12
CA LEU A 156 -7.06 14.73 -15.99
C LEU A 156 -5.90 14.12 -15.20
N ASP A 157 -5.93 12.80 -14.98
CA ASP A 157 -4.90 12.11 -14.21
C ASP A 157 -4.69 10.68 -14.69
N ASP A 158 -3.43 10.28 -14.80
CA ASP A 158 -3.07 8.91 -15.17
C ASP A 158 -3.45 7.91 -14.07
N ASP A 159 -3.56 8.35 -12.80
CA ASP A 159 -3.98 7.54 -11.66
C ASP A 159 -5.39 6.93 -11.80
N ILE A 160 -6.26 7.53 -12.61
CA ILE A 160 -7.60 6.98 -12.88
C ILE A 160 -7.52 5.63 -13.59
N ARG A 161 -6.41 5.37 -14.31
CA ARG A 161 -6.18 4.07 -14.96
C ARG A 161 -5.96 2.93 -13.98
N LEU A 162 -5.57 3.22 -12.73
CA LEU A 162 -5.51 2.21 -11.67
C LEU A 162 -6.84 1.46 -11.55
N LEU A 163 -7.95 2.21 -11.65
CA LEU A 163 -9.31 1.69 -11.47
C LEU A 163 -9.74 0.67 -12.52
N GLU A 164 -9.00 0.52 -13.62
CA GLU A 164 -9.33 -0.49 -14.64
C GLU A 164 -9.00 -1.91 -14.19
N LYS A 165 -8.09 -2.07 -13.23
CA LYS A 165 -7.58 -3.38 -12.83
C LYS A 165 -7.59 -3.60 -11.32
N ALA A 166 -7.49 -2.53 -10.53
CA ALA A 166 -7.34 -2.63 -9.09
C ALA A 166 -8.10 -1.50 -8.38
N ALA A 167 -8.48 -1.74 -7.13
CA ALA A 167 -9.07 -0.72 -6.29
C ALA A 167 -7.98 0.02 -5.51
N ARG A 168 -8.13 1.34 -5.35
CA ARG A 168 -7.30 2.09 -4.40
C ARG A 168 -7.86 1.93 -3.00
N VAL A 169 -7.03 1.48 -2.07
CA VAL A 169 -7.30 1.47 -0.64
C VAL A 169 -7.12 2.88 -0.12
N ARG A 170 -7.99 3.32 0.79
CA ARG A 170 -7.83 4.62 1.43
C ARG A 170 -6.55 4.65 2.25
N GLN A 171 -5.93 5.83 2.30
CA GLN A 171 -4.67 6.03 3.00
C GLN A 171 -4.74 5.62 4.47
N ASP A 172 -5.77 6.05 5.20
CA ASP A 172 -5.96 5.69 6.61
C ASP A 172 -6.10 4.18 6.79
N ALA A 173 -6.94 3.53 5.98
CA ALA A 173 -7.12 2.08 6.03
C ALA A 173 -5.80 1.34 5.72
N ALA A 174 -5.02 1.80 4.74
CA ALA A 174 -3.73 1.23 4.37
C ALA A 174 -2.69 1.38 5.49
N GLU A 175 -2.62 2.55 6.12
CA GLU A 175 -1.71 2.81 7.26
C GLU A 175 -2.02 1.91 8.46
N PHE A 176 -3.30 1.84 8.83
CA PHE A 176 -3.73 0.95 9.92
C PHE A 176 -3.46 -0.52 9.59
N ALA A 177 -3.75 -0.95 8.36
CA ALA A 177 -3.50 -2.32 7.92
C ALA A 177 -2.00 -2.67 7.99
N HIS A 178 -1.12 -1.78 7.54
CA HIS A 178 0.34 -1.96 7.62
C HIS A 178 0.77 -2.18 9.07
N ILE A 179 0.35 -1.31 9.99
CA ILE A 179 0.76 -1.39 11.39
C ILE A 179 0.16 -2.61 12.10
N MET A 180 -1.06 -3.01 11.75
CA MET A 180 -1.65 -4.27 12.23
C MET A 180 -0.84 -5.48 11.75
N LEU A 181 -0.37 -5.48 10.51
CA LEU A 181 0.51 -6.51 9.97
C LEU A 181 1.84 -6.57 10.73
N LEU A 182 2.45 -5.41 11.03
CA LEU A 182 3.66 -5.35 11.86
C LEU A 182 3.44 -5.97 13.24
N LYS A 183 2.35 -5.58 13.91
CA LYS A 183 2.00 -6.10 15.24
C LYS A 183 1.81 -7.63 15.19
N LYS A 184 1.20 -8.15 14.12
CA LYS A 184 1.05 -9.59 13.90
C LYS A 184 2.40 -10.28 13.73
N LYS A 185 3.29 -9.76 12.88
CA LYS A 185 4.61 -10.37 12.59
C LYS A 185 5.59 -10.29 13.77
N ILE A 186 5.68 -9.13 14.44
CA ILE A 186 6.58 -8.92 15.59
C ILE A 186 6.12 -9.71 16.82
N GLY A 187 4.82 -9.93 16.97
CA GLY A 187 4.25 -10.70 18.07
C GLY A 187 4.25 -9.92 19.40
N LYS A 188 4.53 -10.59 20.51
CA LYS A 188 4.43 -10.02 21.87
C LYS A 188 5.65 -10.28 22.77
N LYS A 189 6.63 -11.06 22.33
CA LYS A 189 7.73 -11.61 23.17
C LYS A 189 8.91 -10.65 23.41
N TYR A 190 8.85 -9.42 22.91
CA TYR A 190 9.90 -8.41 23.09
C TYR A 190 9.85 -7.73 24.46
N ARG A 191 10.97 -7.12 24.88
CA ARG A 191 11.05 -6.25 26.06
C ARG A 191 10.53 -4.84 25.79
N LEU A 192 10.93 -4.23 24.68
CA LEU A 192 10.54 -2.88 24.27
C LEU A 192 10.59 -2.76 22.75
N LEU A 193 9.61 -2.09 22.13
CA LEU A 193 9.66 -1.78 20.70
C LEU A 193 10.02 -0.31 20.50
N ASN A 194 10.98 -0.06 19.61
CA ASN A 194 11.36 1.29 19.21
C ASN A 194 11.03 1.48 17.73
N PHE A 195 10.11 2.38 17.40
CA PHE A 195 9.80 2.74 16.02
C PHE A 195 10.29 4.16 15.73
N SER A 196 11.09 4.30 14.69
CA SER A 196 11.33 5.57 14.01
C SER A 196 10.28 5.69 12.91
N VAL A 197 9.47 6.74 13.01
CA VAL A 197 8.42 7.05 12.04
C VAL A 197 8.65 8.48 11.61
N ASP A 198 8.47 8.77 10.33
CA ASP A 198 8.49 10.14 9.85
C ASP A 198 7.40 10.98 10.49
N ARG A 199 7.47 12.31 10.30
CA ARG A 199 6.49 13.28 10.82
C ARG A 199 5.11 13.19 10.16
N ASP A 200 4.75 12.02 9.64
CA ASP A 200 3.40 11.71 9.15
C ASP A 200 2.47 11.47 10.36
N THR A 201 1.51 12.38 10.51
CA THR A 201 0.52 12.34 11.59
C THR A 201 -0.44 11.16 11.49
N GLY A 202 -0.76 10.70 10.29
CA GLY A 202 -1.62 9.54 10.04
C GLY A 202 -0.95 8.26 10.50
N VAL A 203 0.29 8.04 10.07
CA VAL A 203 1.11 6.88 10.48
C VAL A 203 1.33 6.89 12.00
N SER A 204 1.69 8.03 12.57
CA SER A 204 1.87 8.19 14.02
C SER A 204 0.59 7.85 14.80
N SER A 205 -0.56 8.33 14.33
CA SER A 205 -1.87 8.04 14.94
C SER A 205 -2.22 6.56 14.86
N ALA A 206 -1.94 5.91 13.73
CA ALA A 206 -2.16 4.50 13.53
C ALA A 206 -1.26 3.65 14.44
N PHE A 207 0.00 4.04 14.67
CA PHE A 207 0.89 3.40 15.65
C PHE A 207 0.31 3.48 17.07
N LEU A 208 -0.08 4.69 17.48
CA LEU A 208 -0.65 4.92 18.81
C LEU A 208 -1.95 4.14 19.00
N ALA A 209 -2.81 4.06 17.99
CA ALA A 209 -4.07 3.33 18.06
C ALA A 209 -3.84 1.81 18.15
N VAL A 210 -2.94 1.26 17.34
CA VAL A 210 -2.69 -0.20 17.27
C VAL A 210 -1.86 -0.70 18.46
N PHE A 211 -0.93 0.10 18.99
CA PHE A 211 -0.06 -0.25 20.12
C PHE A 211 -0.47 0.39 21.46
N LYS A 212 -1.65 1.03 21.54
CA LYS A 212 -2.16 1.88 22.65
C LYS A 212 -1.95 1.37 24.08
N MET A 213 -1.93 0.06 24.32
CA MET A 213 -1.68 -0.53 25.67
C MET A 213 -0.20 -0.77 26.01
N LYS A 214 0.73 -0.47 25.11
CA LYS A 214 2.17 -0.78 25.26
C LYS A 214 3.10 0.43 25.08
N CYS A 215 2.57 1.61 24.77
CA CYS A 215 3.38 2.83 24.58
C CYS A 215 3.77 3.43 25.94
N ARG A 216 5.02 3.21 26.39
CA ARG A 216 5.53 3.82 27.64
C ARG A 216 5.95 5.28 27.49
N ARG A 217 6.43 5.70 26.32
CA ARG A 217 6.80 7.08 25.98
C ARG A 217 6.64 7.31 24.47
N ALA A 218 5.97 8.39 24.08
CA ALA A 218 6.03 8.94 22.73
C ALA A 218 7.07 10.07 22.75
N TRP A 219 8.19 9.90 22.04
CA TRP A 219 9.20 10.94 21.90
C TRP A 219 9.03 11.57 20.52
N CYS A 220 8.41 12.75 20.48
CA CYS A 220 8.38 13.59 19.30
C CYS A 220 9.58 14.53 19.38
N GLY A 221 10.59 14.32 18.55
CA GLY A 221 11.82 15.11 18.55
C GLY A 221 11.58 16.55 18.11
N LEU A 222 11.18 17.41 19.04
CA LEU A 222 11.38 18.85 18.99
C LEU A 222 12.72 19.14 19.69
N GLN A 223 13.81 18.98 18.94
CA GLN A 223 15.01 19.77 19.24
C GLN A 223 14.74 21.17 18.71
N THR A 224 14.23 22.06 19.57
CA THR A 224 14.51 23.49 19.42
C THR A 224 15.99 23.64 19.74
N SER A 225 16.80 23.86 18.71
CA SER A 225 18.19 24.28 18.90
C SER A 225 18.23 25.59 19.69
N PRO A 226 19.24 25.78 20.57
CA PRO A 226 19.42 27.01 21.34
C PRO A 226 19.71 28.23 20.46
#